data_AF-A0A6I3KME5-F1
#
_entry.id   AF-A0A6I3KME5-F1
#
_cell.length_a   1.000
_cell.length_b   1.000
_cell.length_c   1.000
_cell.angle_alpha   90.00
_cell.angle_beta   90.00
_cell.angle_gamma   90.00
#
_symmetry.space_group_name_H-M   'P 1'
#
loop_
_entity.id
_entity.type
_entity.pdbx_description
1 polymer ?
#
loop_
_entity_poly.entity_id
_entity_poly.type
_entity_poly.pdbx_seq_one_letter_code
_entity_poly.pdbx_strand_id
1 'polypeptide(L)'
;MPCAPSFAYARRTLNVLAAAGLVAAASALAPATAADLVVRYDQSQLLRLPRPVSEVIIGNPSIADVTVQGGNLLVVTGKTFGVTNIIALDADRNVIQDQRVIVDQDDRRTVSVYRGPLRQTFTCAPVCTPALVIGDDPKFFDAVTRMGQTKTGGSAPAQQSPQSQ
;
A
#
# COMPACT_ATOMS: atom_id res chain seq x y z
N MET A 1 -1.49 -25.42 -89.75
CA MET A 1 -1.01 -26.80 -89.54
C MET A 1 0.48 -26.74 -89.19
N PRO A 2 0.97 -27.64 -88.31
CA PRO A 2 1.87 -27.30 -87.21
C PRO A 2 3.35 -27.71 -87.41
N CYS A 3 4.16 -27.41 -86.38
CA CYS A 3 5.37 -28.09 -85.90
C CYS A 3 6.68 -27.30 -85.99
N ALA A 4 7.09 -26.75 -84.84
CA ALA A 4 8.49 -26.51 -84.50
C ALA A 4 8.75 -27.12 -83.09
N PRO A 5 9.96 -27.64 -82.83
CA PRO A 5 10.20 -28.57 -81.73
C PRO A 5 10.73 -27.93 -80.44
N SER A 6 10.46 -28.67 -79.37
CA SER A 6 11.11 -28.77 -78.07
C SER A 6 12.43 -28.02 -77.85
N PHE A 7 12.42 -27.10 -76.88
CA PHE A 7 13.56 -26.85 -76.01
C PHE A 7 13.16 -27.17 -74.57
N ALA A 8 13.66 -28.32 -74.10
CA ALA A 8 13.84 -28.60 -72.68
C ALA A 8 15.02 -27.75 -72.15
N TYR A 9 15.19 -27.76 -70.82
CA TYR A 9 16.14 -27.00 -70.00
C TYR A 9 15.61 -25.61 -69.59
N ALA A 10 15.53 -25.25 -68.31
CA ALA A 10 15.92 -25.94 -67.11
C ALA A 10 15.15 -25.34 -65.92
N ARG A 11 14.77 -26.23 -65.00
CA ARG A 11 14.26 -25.93 -63.67
C ARG A 11 15.29 -25.14 -62.86
N ARG A 12 14.89 -23.99 -62.28
CA ARG A 12 15.47 -23.30 -61.10
C ARG A 12 14.84 -21.89 -61.10
N THR A 13 14.16 -21.36 -60.10
CA THR A 13 14.16 -21.51 -58.64
C THR A 13 12.84 -20.90 -58.14
N LEU A 14 11.98 -21.66 -57.47
CA LEU A 14 11.73 -21.60 -56.02
C LEU A 14 11.42 -20.19 -55.44
N ASN A 15 10.12 -19.96 -55.23
CA ASN A 15 9.50 -19.57 -53.96
C ASN A 15 10.23 -18.52 -53.09
N VAL A 16 10.01 -17.24 -53.35
CA VAL A 16 10.32 -16.15 -52.40
C VAL A 16 9.14 -15.19 -52.29
N LEU A 17 7.96 -15.65 -51.85
CA LEU A 17 6.81 -14.78 -51.59
C LEU A 17 5.91 -15.30 -50.44
N ALA A 18 6.50 -15.80 -49.35
CA ALA A 18 5.72 -16.27 -48.19
C ALA A 18 6.41 -16.06 -46.83
N ALA A 19 6.96 -14.86 -46.57
CA ALA A 19 7.60 -14.55 -45.29
C ALA A 19 7.42 -13.09 -44.84
N ALA A 20 6.21 -12.53 -44.98
CA ALA A 20 5.94 -11.12 -44.63
C ALA A 20 4.80 -10.92 -43.61
N GLY A 21 4.49 -11.92 -42.77
CA GLY A 21 3.37 -11.80 -41.83
C GLY A 21 3.54 -12.64 -40.58
N LEU A 22 4.56 -12.39 -39.76
CA LEU A 22 4.62 -13.01 -38.42
C LEU A 22 5.49 -12.22 -37.40
N VAL A 23 5.47 -10.88 -37.42
CA VAL A 23 6.22 -10.08 -36.43
C VAL A 23 5.39 -8.86 -35.98
N ALA A 24 4.30 -9.07 -35.24
CA ALA A 24 3.55 -7.94 -34.65
C ALA A 24 2.74 -8.30 -33.39
N ALA A 25 3.21 -9.23 -32.56
CA ALA A 25 2.52 -9.57 -31.30
C ALA A 25 3.50 -9.83 -30.16
N ALA A 26 4.46 -8.92 -29.96
CA ALA A 26 5.20 -8.83 -28.69
C ALA A 26 4.53 -7.74 -27.85
N SER A 27 3.33 -8.02 -27.34
CA SER A 27 2.66 -7.18 -26.36
C SER A 27 3.52 -7.14 -25.10
N ALA A 28 3.97 -5.95 -24.71
CA ALA A 28 4.76 -5.71 -23.52
C ALA A 28 4.05 -6.28 -22.28
N LEU A 29 4.60 -7.36 -21.71
CA LEU A 29 4.30 -7.74 -20.33
C LEU A 29 5.00 -6.74 -19.41
N ALA A 30 4.29 -5.69 -19.02
CA ALA A 30 4.73 -4.86 -17.90
C ALA A 30 4.66 -5.71 -16.62
N PRO A 31 5.69 -5.69 -15.75
CA PRO A 31 5.61 -6.36 -14.47
C PRO A 31 4.49 -5.72 -13.64
N ALA A 32 3.51 -6.53 -13.23
CA ALA A 32 2.50 -6.13 -12.27
C ALA A 32 3.18 -5.96 -10.91
N THR A 33 3.63 -4.75 -10.62
CA THR A 33 4.05 -4.37 -9.27
C THR A 33 2.81 -4.30 -8.40
N ALA A 34 2.81 -4.98 -7.25
CA ALA A 34 1.74 -4.83 -6.28
C ALA A 34 1.65 -3.34 -5.90
N ALA A 35 0.50 -2.73 -6.13
CA ALA A 35 0.30 -1.32 -5.83
C ALA A 35 0.52 -1.05 -4.34
N ASP A 36 1.14 0.08 -3.98
CA ASP A 36 1.39 0.42 -2.57
C ASP A 36 0.07 0.51 -1.78
N LEU A 37 0.04 -0.09 -0.59
CA LEU A 37 -1.08 0.08 0.34
C LEU A 37 -0.89 1.40 1.08
N VAL A 38 -1.70 2.39 0.77
CA VAL A 38 -1.64 3.67 1.48
C VAL A 38 -2.63 3.61 2.65
N VAL A 39 -2.13 3.70 3.88
CA VAL A 39 -2.91 3.66 5.14
C VAL A 39 -2.78 4.98 5.88
N ARG A 40 -3.87 5.51 6.41
CA ARG A 40 -3.84 6.83 7.04
C ARG A 40 -3.47 6.66 8.50
N TYR A 41 -2.76 7.63 9.03
CA TYR A 41 -2.43 7.69 10.45
C TYR A 41 -3.70 7.62 11.29
N ASP A 42 -3.66 6.80 12.35
CA ASP A 42 -4.80 6.48 13.22
C ASP A 42 -6.02 5.90 12.50
N GLN A 43 -5.85 5.39 11.28
CA GLN A 43 -6.90 4.74 10.51
C GLN A 43 -6.50 3.32 10.12
N SER A 44 -7.53 2.49 9.93
CA SER A 44 -7.38 1.12 9.46
C SER A 44 -7.82 0.98 7.99
N GLN A 45 -7.12 0.15 7.24
CA GLN A 45 -7.50 -0.27 5.89
C GLN A 45 -7.70 -1.79 5.86
N LEU A 46 -8.65 -2.21 5.04
CA LEU A 46 -8.96 -3.62 4.83
C LEU A 46 -8.22 -4.13 3.60
N LEU A 47 -7.42 -5.18 3.78
CA LEU A 47 -6.73 -5.88 2.71
C LEU A 47 -7.24 -7.32 2.63
N ARG A 48 -7.91 -7.64 1.52
CA ARG A 48 -8.44 -8.98 1.26
C ARG A 48 -7.40 -9.82 0.53
N LEU A 49 -7.10 -10.99 1.05
CA LEU A 49 -6.16 -11.94 0.47
C LEU A 49 -6.91 -12.98 -0.39
N PRO A 50 -6.27 -13.51 -1.46
CA PRO A 50 -6.86 -14.52 -2.33
C PRO A 50 -6.96 -15.91 -1.66
N ARG A 51 -6.18 -16.16 -0.60
CA ARG A 51 -6.10 -17.43 0.13
C ARG A 51 -5.97 -17.17 1.64
N PRO A 52 -6.30 -18.16 2.50
CA PRO A 52 -6.12 -18.04 3.94
C PRO A 52 -4.65 -17.81 4.32
N VAL A 53 -4.41 -16.87 5.23
CA VAL A 53 -3.11 -16.55 5.81
C VAL A 53 -2.90 -17.37 7.08
N SER A 54 -1.67 -17.85 7.28
CA SER A 54 -1.24 -18.53 8.50
C SER A 54 -0.28 -17.66 9.31
N GLU A 55 0.55 -16.86 8.64
CA GLU A 55 1.53 -16.00 9.30
C GLU A 55 1.60 -14.63 8.59
N VAL A 56 1.77 -13.57 9.38
CA VAL A 56 1.94 -12.20 8.87
C VAL A 56 3.21 -11.62 9.48
N ILE A 57 4.07 -11.09 8.63
CA ILE A 57 5.32 -10.43 9.00
C ILE A 57 5.22 -8.96 8.63
N ILE A 58 5.59 -8.09 9.56
CA ILE A 58 5.59 -6.64 9.39
C ILE A 58 7.04 -6.17 9.49
N GLY A 59 7.51 -5.42 8.49
CA GLY A 59 8.89 -4.91 8.48
C GLY A 59 9.21 -4.02 9.69
N ASN A 60 8.31 -3.09 10.03
CA ASN A 60 8.43 -2.24 11.20
C ASN A 60 7.06 -2.05 11.92
N PRO A 61 6.85 -2.71 13.08
CA PRO A 61 5.57 -2.65 13.82
C PRO A 61 5.30 -1.29 14.49
N SER A 62 6.30 -0.39 14.56
CA SER A 62 6.10 0.97 15.05
C SER A 62 5.43 1.88 14.00
N ILE A 63 5.49 1.52 12.71
CA ILE A 63 4.87 2.27 11.60
C ILE A 63 3.43 1.80 11.36
N ALA A 64 3.21 0.49 11.27
CA ALA A 64 1.90 -0.08 11.04
C ALA A 64 1.72 -1.40 11.80
N ASP A 65 0.47 -1.75 12.06
CA ASP A 65 0.09 -3.01 12.71
C ASP A 65 -0.93 -3.76 11.85
N VAL A 66 -1.01 -5.07 12.03
CA VAL A 66 -1.91 -5.93 11.24
C VAL A 66 -2.62 -6.91 12.14
N THR A 67 -3.93 -7.01 11.97
CA THR A 67 -4.75 -8.05 12.61
C THR A 67 -5.43 -8.90 11.56
N VAL A 68 -5.36 -10.22 11.72
CA VAL A 68 -6.05 -11.17 10.84
C VAL A 68 -7.49 -11.34 11.31
N GLN A 69 -8.44 -11.23 10.39
CA GLN A 69 -9.87 -11.43 10.61
C GLN A 69 -10.36 -12.52 9.64
N GLY A 70 -11.03 -13.55 10.15
CA GLY A 70 -11.65 -14.59 9.32
C GLY A 70 -10.69 -15.37 8.40
N GLY A 71 -9.38 -15.36 8.68
CA GLY A 71 -8.36 -16.13 7.96
C GLY A 71 -7.89 -15.55 6.63
N ASN A 72 -8.64 -14.68 5.94
CA ASN A 72 -8.21 -14.09 4.66
C ASN A 72 -8.39 -12.56 4.56
N LEU A 73 -8.78 -11.91 5.65
CA LEU A 73 -8.92 -10.46 5.72
C LEU A 73 -7.88 -9.92 6.70
N LEU A 74 -7.03 -9.01 6.22
CA LEU A 74 -6.09 -8.27 7.05
C LEU A 74 -6.66 -6.88 7.34
N VAL A 75 -6.65 -6.50 8.62
CA VAL A 75 -6.93 -5.14 9.08
C VAL A 75 -5.59 -4.48 9.35
N VAL A 76 -5.17 -3.57 8.48
CA VAL A 76 -3.90 -2.86 8.58
C VAL A 76 -4.14 -1.49 9.21
N THR A 77 -3.49 -1.20 10.33
CA THR A 77 -3.65 0.08 11.06
C THR A 77 -2.36 0.89 11.00
N GLY A 78 -2.45 2.15 10.57
CA GLY A 78 -1.31 3.07 10.59
C GLY A 78 -1.07 3.62 11.99
N LYS A 79 0.14 3.44 12.53
CA LYS A 79 0.55 3.91 13.87
C LYS A 79 1.45 5.14 13.82
N THR A 80 2.40 5.18 12.89
CA THR A 80 3.36 6.29 12.75
C THR A 80 3.65 6.53 11.27
N PHE A 81 3.97 7.76 10.90
CA PHE A 81 4.36 8.10 9.54
C PHE A 81 5.59 7.32 9.08
N GLY A 82 5.56 6.91 7.82
CA GLY A 82 6.69 6.25 7.20
C GLY A 82 6.26 5.18 6.21
N VAL A 83 7.25 4.42 5.77
CA VAL A 83 7.08 3.35 4.80
C VAL A 83 7.56 2.05 5.42
N THR A 84 6.70 1.04 5.40
CA THR A 84 7.03 -0.33 5.80
C THR A 84 6.49 -1.31 4.78
N ASN A 85 6.53 -2.60 5.06
CA ASN A 85 5.95 -3.63 4.22
C ASN A 85 5.29 -4.70 5.08
N ILE A 86 4.32 -5.39 4.49
CA ILE A 86 3.64 -6.53 5.08
C ILE A 86 3.84 -7.71 4.15
N ILE A 87 4.23 -8.84 4.73
CA ILE A 87 4.38 -10.12 4.04
C ILE A 87 3.39 -11.10 4.68
N ALA A 88 2.49 -11.66 3.90
CA ALA A 88 1.52 -12.65 4.32
C ALA A 88 1.89 -14.02 3.75
N LEU A 89 1.97 -15.04 4.60
CA LEU A 89 2.35 -16.41 4.24
C LEU A 89 1.18 -17.40 4.45
N ASP A 90 1.11 -18.43 3.61
CA ASP A 90 0.22 -19.58 3.83
C ASP A 90 0.86 -20.63 4.74
N ALA A 91 0.12 -21.70 5.03
CA ALA A 91 0.57 -22.78 5.92
C ALA A 91 1.83 -23.51 5.41
N ASP A 92 2.08 -23.45 4.10
CA ASP A 92 3.24 -24.07 3.45
C ASP A 92 4.43 -23.09 3.37
N ARG A 93 4.32 -21.91 3.99
CA ARG A 93 5.28 -20.79 3.94
C ARG A 93 5.47 -20.18 2.55
N ASN A 94 4.50 -20.30 1.66
CA ASN A 94 4.52 -19.56 0.40
C ASN A 94 4.00 -18.14 0.63
N VAL A 95 4.61 -17.18 -0.06
CA VAL A 95 4.17 -15.79 -0.04
C VAL A 95 2.82 -15.67 -0.75
N ILE A 96 1.80 -15.24 -0.01
CA ILE A 96 0.48 -14.89 -0.54
C ILE A 96 0.51 -13.46 -1.05
N GLN A 97 1.11 -12.55 -0.26
CA GLN A 97 1.17 -11.12 -0.55
C GLN A 97 2.47 -10.56 0.02
N ASP A 98 3.15 -9.72 -0.76
CA ASP A 98 4.22 -8.84 -0.31
C ASP A 98 3.90 -7.44 -0.85
N GLN A 99 3.63 -6.50 0.06
CA GLN A 99 3.16 -5.17 -0.32
C GLN A 99 3.74 -4.11 0.61
N ARG A 100 4.19 -3.02 -0.01
CA ARG A 100 4.65 -1.83 0.69
C ARG A 100 3.45 -1.08 1.27
N VAL A 101 3.59 -0.65 2.52
CA VAL A 101 2.62 0.13 3.27
C VAL A 101 3.17 1.53 3.48
N ILE A 102 2.42 2.53 3.04
CA ILE A 102 2.76 3.93 3.22
C ILE A 102 1.77 4.50 4.23
N VAL A 103 2.27 4.92 5.39
CA VAL A 103 1.47 5.59 6.41
C VAL A 103 1.65 7.09 6.28
N ASP A 104 0.55 7.77 5.95
CA ASP A 104 0.53 9.20 5.71
C ASP A 104 -0.59 9.89 6.52
N GLN A 105 -0.51 11.22 6.67
CA GLN A 105 -1.58 11.99 7.28
C GLN A 105 -2.82 12.04 6.39
N ASP A 106 -3.97 12.07 7.04
CA ASP A 106 -5.18 12.54 6.39
C ASP A 106 -5.18 14.07 6.43
N ASP A 107 -4.71 14.68 5.34
CA ASP A 107 -4.69 16.13 5.16
C ASP A 107 -6.06 16.68 4.76
N ARG A 108 -7.04 15.79 4.51
CA ARG A 108 -8.36 16.20 4.04
C ARG A 108 -9.09 16.89 5.18
N ARG A 109 -9.39 18.17 4.95
CA ARG A 109 -10.04 19.07 5.92
C ARG A 109 -9.17 19.41 7.13
N THR A 110 -7.86 19.29 6.97
CA THR A 110 -6.90 19.71 8.00
C THR A 110 -6.32 21.07 7.62
N VAL A 111 -6.17 21.97 8.60
CA VAL A 111 -5.60 23.31 8.43
C VAL A 111 -4.46 23.49 9.42
N SER A 112 -3.30 23.89 8.92
CA SER A 112 -2.12 24.20 9.75
C SER A 112 -1.90 25.71 9.81
N VAL A 113 -1.83 26.25 11.03
CA VAL A 113 -1.54 27.66 11.32
C VAL A 113 -0.10 27.76 11.83
N TYR A 114 0.72 28.57 11.16
CA TYR A 114 2.11 28.81 11.54
C TYR A 114 2.26 30.18 12.22
N ARG A 115 2.89 30.20 13.39
CA ARG A 115 3.26 31.42 14.14
C ARG A 115 4.75 31.41 14.41
N GLY A 116 5.53 31.91 13.45
CA GLY A 116 6.98 31.72 13.43
C GLY A 116 7.32 30.23 13.28
N PRO A 117 8.16 29.63 14.15
CA PRO A 117 8.49 28.20 14.08
C PRO A 117 7.38 27.30 14.65
N LEU A 118 6.33 27.88 15.24
CA LEU A 118 5.27 27.14 15.93
C LEU A 118 4.16 26.75 14.95
N ARG A 119 3.90 25.44 14.80
CA ARG A 119 2.81 24.91 13.99
C ARG A 119 1.65 24.47 14.87
N GLN A 120 0.42 24.76 14.48
CA GLN A 120 -0.79 24.26 15.14
C GLN A 120 -1.76 23.74 14.10
N THR A 121 -2.29 22.55 14.33
CA THR A 121 -3.13 21.85 13.36
C THR A 121 -4.57 21.74 13.85
N PHE A 122 -5.51 21.90 12.93
CA PHE A 122 -6.96 21.87 13.16
C PHE A 122 -7.63 20.96 12.14
N THR A 123 -8.68 20.26 12.54
CA THR A 123 -9.56 19.51 11.63
C THR A 123 -10.89 20.24 11.52
N CYS A 124 -11.35 20.49 10.29
CA CYS A 124 -12.49 21.35 10.00
C CYS A 124 -13.66 20.57 9.39
N ALA A 125 -14.78 20.50 10.10
CA ALA A 125 -16.01 19.94 9.53
C ALA A 125 -17.26 20.36 10.31
N PRO A 126 -18.05 21.38 9.90
CA PRO A 126 -17.73 22.59 9.13
C PRO A 126 -17.04 23.69 9.95
N VAL A 127 -16.97 23.53 11.27
CA VAL A 127 -16.19 24.38 12.19
C VAL A 127 -14.86 23.67 12.49
N CYS A 128 -13.79 24.43 12.67
CA CYS A 128 -12.46 23.89 12.96
C CYS A 128 -12.26 23.62 14.45
N THR A 129 -11.82 22.41 14.77
CA THR A 129 -11.44 21.99 16.13
C THR A 129 -9.95 21.65 16.19
N PRO A 130 -9.26 21.89 17.31
CA PRO A 130 -7.85 21.51 17.48
C PRO A 130 -7.63 20.01 17.20
N ALA A 131 -6.59 19.68 16.44
CA ALA A 131 -6.18 18.31 16.15
C ALA A 131 -4.83 18.01 16.82
N LEU A 132 -4.67 16.78 17.32
CA LEU A 132 -3.39 16.31 17.84
C LEU A 132 -2.55 15.78 16.68
N VAL A 133 -1.51 16.52 16.30
CA VAL A 133 -0.62 16.14 15.19
C VAL A 133 0.84 16.19 15.63
N ILE A 134 1.59 15.14 15.31
CA ILE A 134 3.02 15.04 15.62
C ILE A 134 3.78 16.15 14.88
N GLY A 135 4.58 16.92 15.61
CA GLY A 135 5.36 18.04 15.10
C GLY A 135 4.70 19.42 15.24
N ASP A 136 3.53 19.49 15.89
CA ASP A 136 2.96 20.77 16.33
C ASP A 136 3.71 21.36 17.53
N ASP A 137 3.48 22.64 17.81
CA ASP A 137 4.00 23.36 18.98
C ASP A 137 3.78 22.54 20.27
N PRO A 138 4.84 22.23 21.04
CA PRO A 138 4.71 21.39 22.24
C PRO A 138 3.69 21.92 23.23
N LYS A 139 3.58 23.25 23.41
CA LYS A 139 2.62 23.85 24.33
C LYS A 139 1.18 23.63 23.87
N PHE A 140 0.91 23.77 22.57
CA PHE A 140 -0.37 23.45 21.96
C PHE A 140 -0.70 21.97 22.10
N PHE A 141 0.25 21.08 21.78
CA PHE A 141 0.08 19.63 21.88
C PHE A 141 -0.28 19.20 23.32
N ASP A 142 0.45 19.70 24.31
CA ASP A 142 0.18 19.44 25.73
C ASP A 142 -1.19 19.96 26.18
N ALA A 143 -1.58 21.14 25.70
CA ALA A 143 -2.88 21.74 26.03
C ALA A 143 -4.04 20.89 25.49
N VAL A 144 -3.98 20.51 24.21
CA VAL A 144 -5.02 19.70 23.57
C VAL A 144 -5.07 18.29 24.19
N THR A 145 -3.92 17.71 24.54
CA THR A 145 -3.84 16.40 25.23
C THR A 145 -4.51 16.46 26.60
N ARG A 146 -4.24 17.50 27.40
CA ARG A 146 -4.91 17.70 28.69
C ARG A 146 -6.43 17.85 28.54
N MET A 147 -6.87 18.62 27.54
CA MET A 147 -8.30 18.78 27.24
C MET A 147 -8.95 17.43 26.88
N GLY A 148 -8.24 16.58 26.12
CA GLY A 148 -8.64 15.21 25.84
C GLY A 148 -8.78 14.35 27.10
N GLN A 149 -7.79 14.40 27.99
CA GLN A 149 -7.80 13.64 29.25
C GLN A 149 -8.91 14.05 30.21
N THR A 150 -9.26 15.34 30.28
CA THR A 150 -10.46 15.78 31.04
C THR A 150 -11.76 15.20 30.49
N LYS A 151 -11.82 14.85 29.20
CA LYS A 151 -12.98 14.19 28.58
C LYS A 151 -12.94 12.67 28.76
N THR A 152 -11.76 12.07 28.81
CA THR A 152 -11.54 10.63 29.09
C THR A 152 -11.26 10.31 30.55
N GLY A 153 -11.69 11.17 31.49
CA GLY A 153 -11.69 10.92 32.94
C GLY A 153 -12.56 9.72 33.41
N GLY A 154 -12.90 8.80 32.51
CA GLY A 154 -13.54 7.51 32.78
C GLY A 154 -12.96 6.32 31.99
N SER A 155 -11.89 6.50 31.21
CA SER A 155 -11.24 5.39 30.49
C SER A 155 -9.73 5.49 30.63
N ALA A 156 -9.22 5.02 31.77
CA ALA A 156 -7.81 4.77 31.96
C ALA A 156 -7.32 3.73 30.92
N PRO A 157 -6.20 3.95 30.23
CA PRO A 157 -5.48 2.85 29.59
C PRO A 157 -5.01 1.89 30.70
N ALA A 158 -5.28 0.60 30.53
CA ALA A 158 -4.81 -0.43 31.44
C ALA A 158 -3.28 -0.37 31.53
N GLN A 159 -2.78 0.11 32.66
CA GLN A 159 -1.38 0.07 33.02
C GLN A 159 -1.02 -1.39 33.29
N GLN A 160 -0.38 -2.06 32.33
CA GLN A 160 0.25 -3.36 32.56
C GLN A 160 1.47 -3.15 33.45
N SER A 161 1.32 -3.51 34.72
CA SER A 161 2.38 -3.61 35.71
C SER A 161 3.48 -4.58 35.25
N PRO A 162 4.77 -4.21 35.29
CA PRO A 162 5.84 -5.21 35.27
C PRO A 162 5.84 -5.93 36.63
N GLN A 163 5.56 -7.24 36.62
CA GLN A 163 5.90 -8.12 37.73
C GLN A 163 7.43 -8.22 37.78
N SER A 164 8.04 -7.63 38.81
CA SER A 164 9.43 -7.90 39.18
C SER A 164 9.48 -9.24 39.93
N GLN A 165 10.17 -10.22 39.34
CA GLN A 165 10.90 -11.25 40.09
C GLN A 165 12.25 -10.70 40.52
#